data_AF-A0AAD1B2Y9-F1
#
_entry.id   AF-A0AAD1B2Y9-F1
#
_cell.length_a   1.000
_cell.length_b   1.000
_cell.length_c   1.000
_cell.angle_alpha   90.00
_cell.angle_beta   90.00
_cell.angle_gamma   90.00
#
_symmetry.space_group_name_H-M   'P 1'
#
loop_
_entity.id
_entity.type
_entity.pdbx_description
1 polymer ?
#
loop_
_entity_poly.entity_id
_entity_poly.type
_entity_poly.pdbx_seq_one_letter_code
_entity_poly.pdbx_strand_id
1 'polypeptide(L)'
;MFSLYVMDKENMVSVMSYDAFKFLLHAAQTFNEAESEGAYRAASSWKVIKLYYAAYFSAHATLRLFGKSFNYLEPGHVNFLGERARTEAGFNPRLKSGNYLASFDFERGDLSFEHFNDSHKDLWRNYSDLLAEMASNSLSLRAPDRRRQELSGYFSSMLSALRHGGSCPLGNWLSVFRNEVNYKSMHGVWYPFPKHAPTINHLMSSAKRWRVAEVDCGDPLLSASEVERFFLTCFQVFDLAISISLDLSKMLDKKDRRIFDFKRMLNESAVA
;
A
#
# COMPACT_ATOMS: atom_id res chain seq x y z
N MET A 1 -11.72 13.96 16.84
CA MET A 1 -10.52 13.15 17.11
C MET A 1 -10.76 12.42 18.43
N PHE A 2 -10.66 11.10 18.40
CA PHE A 2 -10.79 10.23 19.58
C PHE A 2 -9.45 9.53 19.76
N SER A 3 -8.96 9.37 20.98
CA SER A 3 -7.73 8.60 21.23
C SER A 3 -7.84 7.72 22.47
N LEU A 4 -7.01 6.69 22.50
CA LEU A 4 -6.92 5.69 23.55
C LEU A 4 -5.48 5.59 24.02
N TYR A 5 -5.28 5.48 25.33
CA TYR A 5 -3.99 5.12 25.88
C TYR A 5 -3.78 3.60 25.80
N VAL A 6 -2.64 3.18 25.24
CA VAL A 6 -2.25 1.78 25.07
C VAL A 6 -1.35 1.38 26.24
N MET A 7 -1.89 0.52 27.11
CA MET A 7 -1.15 0.00 28.27
C MET A 7 0.00 -0.94 27.86
N ASP A 8 -0.27 -1.86 26.93
CA ASP A 8 0.71 -2.81 26.41
C ASP A 8 1.15 -2.40 25.00
N LYS A 9 2.17 -1.53 24.96
CA LYS A 9 2.71 -0.94 23.72
C LYS A 9 3.34 -2.00 22.81
N GLU A 10 4.04 -2.97 23.40
CA GLU A 10 4.70 -4.05 22.66
C GLU A 10 3.68 -4.96 21.97
N ASN A 11 2.59 -5.30 22.66
CA ASN A 11 1.51 -6.06 22.04
C ASN A 11 0.87 -5.29 20.89
N MET A 12 0.69 -3.97 21.00
CA MET A 12 0.17 -3.15 19.90
C MET A 12 1.10 -3.19 18.67
N VAL A 13 2.42 -3.03 18.87
CA VAL A 13 3.41 -3.16 17.79
C VAL A 13 3.32 -4.55 17.15
N SER A 14 3.19 -5.61 17.95
CA SER A 14 3.07 -6.98 17.46
C SER A 14 1.82 -7.19 16.60
N VAL A 15 0.67 -6.67 17.03
CA VAL A 15 -0.59 -6.75 16.29
C VAL A 15 -0.51 -5.97 14.96
N MET A 16 0.02 -4.74 14.99
CA MET A 16 0.19 -3.95 13.76
C MET A 16 1.13 -4.63 12.77
N SER A 17 2.22 -5.23 13.27
CA SER A 17 3.16 -6.00 12.46
C SER A 17 2.50 -7.23 11.83
N TYR A 18 1.70 -7.97 12.60
CA TYR A 18 0.95 -9.12 12.08
C TYR A 18 0.03 -8.74 10.93
N ASP A 19 -0.75 -7.67 11.11
CA ASP A 19 -1.62 -7.16 10.07
C ASP A 19 -0.85 -6.67 8.84
N ALA A 20 0.29 -6.01 9.03
CA ALA A 20 1.15 -5.56 7.93
C ALA A 20 1.57 -6.75 7.05
N PHE A 21 2.08 -7.84 7.65
CA PHE A 21 2.47 -9.05 6.93
C PHE A 21 1.30 -9.75 6.26
N LYS A 22 0.11 -9.74 6.87
CA LYS A 22 -1.11 -10.24 6.24
C LYS A 22 -1.43 -9.48 4.94
N PHE A 23 -1.38 -8.15 4.97
CA PHE A 23 -1.58 -7.34 3.77
C PHE A 23 -0.48 -7.53 2.72
N LEU A 24 0.77 -7.74 3.13
CA LEU A 24 1.87 -8.08 2.21
C LEU A 24 1.63 -9.41 1.49
N LEU A 25 1.16 -10.43 2.20
CA LEU A 25 0.78 -11.70 1.61
C LEU A 25 -0.34 -11.52 0.59
N HIS A 26 -1.38 -10.74 0.91
CA HIS A 26 -2.46 -10.42 -0.03
C HIS A 26 -1.94 -9.67 -1.27
N ALA A 27 -1.03 -8.71 -1.08
CA ALA A 27 -0.41 -7.97 -2.18
C ALA A 27 0.38 -8.91 -3.11
N ALA A 28 1.27 -9.72 -2.54
CA ALA A 28 2.13 -10.64 -3.25
C ALA A 28 1.34 -11.73 -3.99
N GLN A 29 0.32 -12.33 -3.34
CA GLN A 29 -0.58 -13.27 -3.99
C GLN A 29 -1.31 -12.61 -5.18
N THR A 30 -1.88 -11.42 -4.96
CA THR A 30 -2.63 -10.70 -6.02
C THR A 30 -1.74 -10.37 -7.22
N PHE A 31 -0.50 -9.95 -6.96
CA PHE A 31 0.48 -9.67 -8.02
C PHE A 31 0.87 -10.95 -8.78
N ASN A 32 1.15 -12.04 -8.07
CA ASN A 32 1.46 -13.34 -8.66
C ASN A 32 0.32 -13.85 -9.57
N GLU A 33 -0.93 -13.70 -9.14
CA GLU A 33 -2.08 -14.07 -9.97
C GLU A 33 -2.24 -13.19 -11.21
N ALA A 34 -1.87 -11.90 -11.14
CA ALA A 34 -1.86 -11.03 -12.32
C ALA A 34 -0.78 -11.45 -13.34
N GLU A 35 0.31 -12.06 -12.87
CA GLU A 35 1.39 -12.63 -13.69
C GLU A 35 0.90 -13.87 -14.45
N SER A 36 0.22 -14.79 -13.76
CA SER A 36 -0.16 -16.12 -14.28
C SER A 36 -1.39 -16.15 -15.20
N GLU A 37 -2.26 -15.13 -15.20
CA GLU A 37 -3.46 -15.12 -16.05
C GLU A 37 -3.14 -14.98 -17.56
N GLY A 38 -3.74 -15.80 -18.43
CA GLY A 38 -3.58 -15.61 -19.87
C GLY A 38 -4.32 -16.56 -20.81
N ALA A 39 -5.63 -16.38 -21.00
CA ALA A 39 -6.28 -16.80 -22.25
C ALA A 39 -6.01 -15.79 -23.39
N TYR A 40 -5.72 -14.52 -23.06
CA TYR A 40 -5.50 -13.44 -24.02
C TYR A 40 -4.17 -12.72 -23.77
N ARG A 41 -3.45 -12.39 -24.86
CA ARG A 41 -2.15 -11.69 -24.81
C ARG A 41 -2.27 -10.16 -24.64
N ALA A 42 -3.44 -9.57 -24.83
CA ALA A 42 -3.68 -8.14 -24.57
C ALA A 42 -3.73 -7.85 -23.06
N ALA A 43 -3.54 -6.58 -22.64
CA ALA A 43 -3.83 -6.21 -21.26
C ALA A 43 -5.32 -6.48 -20.97
N SER A 44 -5.62 -7.51 -20.18
CA SER A 44 -6.98 -7.69 -19.69
C SER A 44 -7.22 -6.64 -18.61
N SER A 45 -8.39 -6.03 -18.64
CA SER A 45 -8.92 -5.20 -17.57
C SER A 45 -8.73 -5.83 -16.18
N TRP A 46 -8.90 -7.15 -16.08
CA TRP A 46 -8.68 -7.88 -14.83
C TRP A 46 -7.24 -7.82 -14.33
N LYS A 47 -6.23 -7.89 -15.20
CA LYS A 47 -4.83 -7.68 -14.79
C LYS A 47 -4.64 -6.27 -14.24
N VAL A 48 -5.20 -5.25 -14.88
CA VAL A 48 -5.15 -3.86 -14.38
C VAL A 48 -5.79 -3.75 -12.99
N ILE A 49 -6.95 -4.37 -12.80
CA ILE A 49 -7.66 -4.38 -11.53
C ILE A 49 -6.87 -5.13 -10.45
N LYS A 50 -6.22 -6.26 -10.78
CA LYS A 50 -5.37 -6.98 -9.82
C LYS A 50 -4.14 -6.16 -9.43
N LEU A 51 -3.47 -5.51 -10.39
CA LEU A 51 -2.35 -4.62 -10.11
C LEU A 51 -2.73 -3.48 -9.17
N TYR A 52 -3.92 -2.90 -9.36
CA TYR A 52 -4.48 -1.92 -8.42
C TYR A 52 -4.56 -2.50 -7.00
N TYR A 53 -5.16 -3.69 -6.84
CA TYR A 53 -5.36 -4.29 -5.53
C TYR A 53 -4.05 -4.75 -4.88
N ALA A 54 -3.07 -5.20 -5.66
CA ALA A 54 -1.73 -5.47 -5.17
C ALA A 54 -1.12 -4.19 -4.56
N ALA A 55 -1.16 -3.06 -5.28
CA ALA A 55 -0.70 -1.77 -4.77
C ALA A 55 -1.52 -1.28 -3.56
N TYR A 56 -2.84 -1.46 -3.58
CA TYR A 56 -3.74 -1.08 -2.49
C TYR A 56 -3.42 -1.85 -1.18
N PHE A 57 -3.20 -3.15 -1.27
CA PHE A 57 -2.77 -3.96 -0.13
C PHE A 57 -1.36 -3.59 0.33
N SER A 58 -0.44 -3.30 -0.59
CA SER A 58 0.90 -2.80 -0.25
C SER A 58 0.84 -1.47 0.51
N ALA A 59 0.02 -0.50 0.09
CA ALA A 59 -0.17 0.75 0.81
C ALA A 59 -0.70 0.53 2.24
N HIS A 60 -1.66 -0.38 2.42
CA HIS A 60 -2.15 -0.80 3.73
C HIS A 60 -1.05 -1.42 4.60
N ALA A 61 -0.18 -2.24 4.03
CA ALA A 61 0.93 -2.85 4.75
C ALA A 61 1.96 -1.80 5.16
N THR A 62 2.40 -0.96 4.22
CA THR A 62 3.38 0.11 4.49
C THR A 62 2.86 1.04 5.57
N LEU A 63 1.62 1.51 5.52
CA LEU A 63 1.05 2.34 6.59
C LEU A 63 1.24 1.68 7.97
N ARG A 64 0.96 0.37 8.08
CA ARG A 64 1.05 -0.36 9.36
C ARG A 64 2.48 -0.52 9.86
N LEU A 65 3.43 -0.71 8.95
CA LEU A 65 4.86 -0.71 9.29
C LEU A 65 5.33 0.64 9.86
N PHE A 66 4.61 1.72 9.55
CA PHE A 66 4.85 3.07 10.07
C PHE A 66 3.83 3.49 11.16
N GLY A 67 3.22 2.52 11.86
CA GLY A 67 2.34 2.81 13.00
C GLY A 67 0.98 3.39 12.63
N LYS A 68 0.57 3.33 11.35
CA LYS A 68 -0.72 3.84 10.86
C LYS A 68 -1.59 2.70 10.31
N SER A 69 -2.89 2.70 10.56
CA SER A 69 -3.77 1.62 10.13
C SER A 69 -5.10 2.19 9.65
N PHE A 70 -5.31 2.15 8.33
CA PHE A 70 -6.56 2.61 7.72
C PHE A 70 -7.55 1.45 7.65
N ASN A 71 -8.68 1.55 8.35
CA ASN A 71 -9.67 0.46 8.47
C ASN A 71 -11.10 0.98 8.54
N TYR A 72 -12.03 0.14 8.12
CA TYR A 72 -13.45 0.36 8.40
C TYR A 72 -13.80 -0.17 9.81
N LEU A 73 -14.30 0.71 10.67
CA LEU A 73 -14.87 0.31 11.96
C LEU A 73 -16.35 -0.02 11.78
N GLU A 74 -16.69 -1.28 11.97
CA GLU A 74 -18.07 -1.76 11.97
C GLU A 74 -18.83 -1.34 13.24
N PRO A 75 -20.18 -1.38 13.25
CA PRO A 75 -20.97 -1.09 14.44
C PRO A 75 -20.52 -1.87 15.69
N GLY A 76 -20.13 -3.14 15.53
CA GLY A 76 -19.60 -3.96 16.63
C GLY A 76 -18.33 -3.38 17.24
N HIS A 77 -17.38 -2.94 16.42
CA HIS A 77 -16.14 -2.31 16.88
C HIS A 77 -16.41 -1.00 17.60
N VAL A 78 -17.28 -0.15 17.04
CA VAL A 78 -17.66 1.14 17.61
C VAL A 78 -18.33 0.96 18.98
N ASN A 79 -19.27 0.02 19.08
CA ASN A 79 -19.95 -0.30 20.33
C ASN A 79 -18.96 -0.83 21.38
N PHE A 80 -18.05 -1.71 20.98
CA PHE A 80 -17.02 -2.24 21.86
C PHE A 80 -16.12 -1.13 22.43
N LEU A 81 -15.60 -0.25 21.57
CA LEU A 81 -14.76 0.87 21.99
C LEU A 81 -15.54 1.86 22.86
N GLY A 82 -16.80 2.15 22.52
CA GLY A 82 -17.66 3.02 23.30
C GLY A 82 -17.94 2.48 24.70
N GLU A 83 -18.21 1.18 24.83
CA GLU A 83 -18.46 0.54 26.12
C GLU A 83 -17.20 0.49 26.99
N ARG A 84 -16.03 0.18 26.40
CA ARG A 84 -14.76 0.20 27.13
C ARG A 84 -14.42 1.61 27.62
N ALA A 85 -14.58 2.63 26.79
CA ALA A 85 -14.35 4.02 27.20
C ALA A 85 -15.31 4.45 28.34
N ARG A 86 -16.57 4.00 28.29
CA ARG A 86 -17.55 4.32 29.33
C ARG A 86 -17.22 3.64 30.66
N THR A 87 -16.91 2.35 30.62
CA THR A 87 -16.67 1.54 31.82
C THR A 87 -15.32 1.82 32.47
N GLU A 88 -14.26 2.04 31.69
CA GLU A 88 -12.90 2.23 32.20
C GLU A 88 -12.55 3.70 32.47
N ALA A 89 -13.09 4.64 31.69
CA ALA A 89 -12.73 6.06 31.76
C ALA A 89 -13.91 7.00 32.08
N GLY A 90 -15.12 6.46 32.27
CA GLY A 90 -16.32 7.28 32.51
C GLY A 90 -16.69 8.19 31.32
N PHE A 91 -16.15 7.92 30.13
CA PHE A 91 -16.28 8.77 28.95
C PHE A 91 -17.09 8.07 27.85
N ASN A 92 -18.00 8.79 27.21
CA ASN A 92 -18.80 8.24 26.10
C ASN A 92 -18.36 8.84 24.77
N PRO A 93 -17.46 8.19 24.00
CA PRO A 93 -16.96 8.72 22.75
C PRO A 93 -18.06 8.75 21.68
N ARG A 94 -18.10 9.82 20.90
CA ARG A 94 -18.96 9.92 19.70
C ARG A 94 -18.30 9.26 18.49
N LEU A 95 -18.08 7.95 18.57
CA LEU A 95 -17.61 7.14 17.45
C LEU A 95 -18.80 6.71 16.58
N LYS A 96 -18.62 6.74 15.27
CA LYS A 96 -19.58 6.22 14.28
C LYS A 96 -18.92 5.14 13.45
N SER A 97 -19.69 4.20 12.90
CA SER A 97 -19.16 3.26 11.91
C SER A 97 -18.69 4.02 10.68
N GLY A 98 -17.56 3.61 10.11
CA GLY A 98 -16.94 4.35 9.01
C GLY A 98 -15.47 4.02 8.84
N ASN A 99 -14.81 4.68 7.89
CA ASN A 99 -13.37 4.53 7.68
C ASN A 99 -12.62 5.38 8.71
N TYR A 100 -11.57 4.83 9.28
CA TYR A 100 -10.69 5.54 10.20
C TYR A 100 -9.23 5.29 9.85
N LEU A 101 -8.41 6.33 9.98
CA LEU A 101 -6.99 6.18 10.20
C LEU A 101 -6.76 6.05 11.71
N ALA A 102 -6.28 4.90 12.14
CA ALA A 102 -5.73 4.72 13.47
C ALA A 102 -4.22 5.00 13.44
N SER A 103 -3.71 5.88 14.29
CA SER A 103 -2.27 6.20 14.36
C SER A 103 -1.73 5.97 15.77
N PHE A 104 -0.70 5.14 15.88
CA PHE A 104 -0.07 4.78 17.14
C PHE A 104 1.26 5.52 17.34
N ASP A 105 1.35 6.29 18.42
CA ASP A 105 2.59 6.90 18.91
C ASP A 105 3.16 6.00 20.02
N PHE A 106 4.26 5.31 19.74
CA PHE A 106 4.89 4.39 20.69
C PHE A 106 5.41 5.12 21.94
N GLU A 107 6.03 6.29 21.78
CA GLU A 107 6.61 7.06 22.88
C GLU A 107 5.51 7.52 23.84
N ARG A 108 4.42 8.08 23.30
CA ARG A 108 3.28 8.55 24.09
C ARG A 108 2.36 7.44 24.54
N GLY A 109 2.36 6.28 23.87
CA GLY A 109 1.36 5.24 24.05
C GLY A 109 -0.04 5.66 23.60
N ASP A 110 -0.15 6.62 22.68
CA ASP A 110 -1.45 7.15 22.23
C ASP A 110 -1.86 6.48 20.91
N LEU A 111 -3.07 5.94 20.87
CA LEU A 111 -3.73 5.42 19.67
C LEU A 111 -4.87 6.35 19.29
N SER A 112 -4.62 7.20 18.29
CA SER A 112 -5.58 8.19 17.80
C SER A 112 -6.39 7.67 16.62
N PHE A 113 -7.63 8.15 16.49
CA PHE A 113 -8.58 7.79 15.44
C PHE A 113 -9.11 9.04 14.74
N GLU A 114 -8.91 9.10 13.43
CA GLU A 114 -9.44 10.13 12.55
C GLU A 114 -10.41 9.51 11.53
N HIS A 115 -11.61 10.07 11.40
CA HIS A 115 -12.68 9.53 10.55
C HIS A 115 -12.60 10.06 9.11
N PHE A 116 -12.85 9.17 8.16
CA PHE A 116 -12.78 9.39 6.72
C PHE A 116 -14.02 8.84 6.00
N ASN A 117 -14.29 9.32 4.78
CA ASN A 117 -15.55 9.06 4.08
C ASN A 117 -15.41 8.04 2.93
N ASP A 118 -14.25 7.97 2.28
CA ASP A 118 -14.01 7.15 1.08
C ASP A 118 -12.86 6.18 1.32
N SER A 119 -13.15 4.88 1.31
CA SER A 119 -12.16 3.85 1.66
C SER A 119 -10.94 3.83 0.73
N HIS A 120 -11.10 4.18 -0.54
CA HIS A 120 -10.02 4.16 -1.50
C HIS A 120 -9.31 5.49 -1.60
N LYS A 121 -10.05 6.59 -1.81
CA LYS A 121 -9.44 7.90 -1.97
C LYS A 121 -8.72 8.34 -0.71
N ASP A 122 -9.31 8.11 0.46
CA ASP A 122 -8.70 8.50 1.72
C ASP A 122 -7.53 7.59 2.10
N LEU A 123 -7.54 6.30 1.72
CA LEU A 123 -6.32 5.47 1.86
C LEU A 123 -5.16 6.09 1.08
N TRP A 124 -5.36 6.41 -0.20
CA TRP A 124 -4.31 6.96 -1.05
C TRP A 124 -3.83 8.32 -0.58
N ARG A 125 -4.72 9.15 -0.04
CA ARG A 125 -4.35 10.39 0.63
C ARG A 125 -3.42 10.14 1.81
N ASN A 126 -3.81 9.26 2.73
CA ASN A 126 -3.00 8.94 3.91
C ASN A 126 -1.64 8.30 3.53
N TYR A 127 -1.61 7.48 2.48
CA TYR A 127 -0.38 6.93 1.94
C TYR A 127 0.51 8.01 1.31
N SER A 128 -0.08 8.97 0.60
CA SER A 128 0.64 10.12 0.04
C SER A 128 1.23 11.01 1.13
N ASP A 129 0.50 11.21 2.23
CA ASP A 129 0.98 11.96 3.39
C ASP A 129 2.17 11.23 4.05
N LEU A 130 2.12 9.89 4.16
CA LEU A 130 3.26 9.10 4.60
C LEU A 130 4.47 9.23 3.66
N LEU A 131 4.29 9.18 2.33
CA LEU A 131 5.41 9.35 1.39
C LEU A 131 6.04 10.75 1.51
N ALA A 132 5.24 11.79 1.70
CA ALA A 132 5.74 13.15 1.93
C ALA A 132 6.55 13.23 3.23
N GLU A 133 6.06 12.57 4.30
CA GLU A 133 6.77 12.45 5.56
C GLU A 133 8.10 11.71 5.39
N MET A 134 8.12 10.58 4.69
CA MET A 134 9.32 9.80 4.40
C MET A 134 10.33 10.59 3.56
N ALA A 135 9.87 11.35 2.56
CA ALA A 135 10.71 12.24 1.78
C ALA A 135 11.41 13.27 2.68
N SER A 136 10.65 13.96 3.53
CA SER A 136 11.20 14.93 4.48
C SER A 136 12.17 14.30 5.48
N ASN A 137 11.77 13.18 6.11
CA ASN A 137 12.57 12.50 7.13
C ASN A 137 13.84 11.87 6.56
N SER A 138 13.86 11.49 5.28
CA SER A 138 15.07 10.97 4.64
C SER A 138 16.24 11.97 4.66
N LEU A 139 15.94 13.27 4.67
CA LEU A 139 16.94 14.33 4.72
C LEU A 139 17.57 14.49 6.11
N SER A 140 16.93 14.00 7.18
CA SER A 140 17.50 14.06 8.54
C SER A 140 18.26 12.80 8.95
N LEU A 141 18.28 11.76 8.09
CA LEU A 141 18.99 10.52 8.36
C LEU A 141 20.50 10.72 8.53
N ARG A 142 21.15 9.86 9.30
CA ARG A 142 22.60 9.81 9.42
C ARG A 142 23.20 9.06 8.22
N ALA A 143 23.29 9.73 7.07
CA ALA A 143 23.83 9.19 5.82
C ALA A 143 24.50 10.30 4.96
N PRO A 144 25.34 9.96 3.97
CA PRO A 144 25.89 10.95 3.04
C PRO A 144 24.80 11.76 2.32
N ASP A 145 25.03 13.06 2.12
CA ASP A 145 24.08 14.02 1.52
C ASP A 145 23.46 13.52 0.23
N ARG A 146 24.29 12.99 -0.68
CA ARG A 146 23.84 12.42 -1.94
C ARG A 146 22.79 11.32 -1.73
N ARG A 147 23.01 10.38 -0.81
CA ARG A 147 22.07 9.29 -0.54
C ARG A 147 20.76 9.80 0.08
N ARG A 148 20.85 10.80 0.95
CA ARG A 148 19.67 11.45 1.55
C ARG A 148 18.81 12.12 0.48
N GLN A 149 19.44 12.86 -0.43
CA GLN A 149 18.77 13.53 -1.54
C GLN A 149 18.17 12.52 -2.54
N GLU A 150 18.90 11.45 -2.88
CA GLU A 150 18.41 10.37 -3.75
C GLU A 150 17.15 9.71 -3.14
N LEU A 151 17.18 9.38 -1.84
CA LEU A 151 16.03 8.77 -1.14
C LEU A 151 14.83 9.74 -1.04
N SER A 152 15.08 11.00 -0.71
CA SER A 152 14.04 12.05 -0.72
C SER A 152 13.41 12.20 -2.11
N GLY A 153 14.24 12.19 -3.14
CA GLY A 153 13.83 12.29 -4.54
C GLY A 153 12.98 11.09 -4.96
N TYR A 154 13.34 9.88 -4.54
CA TYR A 154 12.58 8.67 -4.80
C TYR A 154 11.14 8.76 -4.24
N PHE A 155 10.98 9.10 -2.96
CA PHE A 155 9.64 9.26 -2.38
C PHE A 155 8.84 10.41 -3.01
N SER A 156 9.53 11.50 -3.37
CA SER A 156 8.90 12.64 -4.05
C SER A 156 8.41 12.26 -5.46
N SER A 157 9.17 11.43 -6.18
CA SER A 157 8.77 10.92 -7.49
C SER A 157 7.55 10.01 -7.39
N MET A 158 7.54 9.05 -6.45
CA MET A 158 6.37 8.20 -6.18
C MET A 158 5.12 9.04 -5.84
N LEU A 159 5.28 10.06 -5.00
CA LEU A 159 4.20 10.99 -4.65
C LEU A 159 3.66 11.72 -5.88
N SER A 160 4.54 12.20 -6.76
CA SER A 160 4.16 12.85 -8.02
C SER A 160 3.40 11.90 -8.96
N ALA A 161 3.83 10.64 -9.03
CA ALA A 161 3.18 9.60 -9.82
C ALA A 161 1.75 9.32 -9.31
N LEU A 162 1.57 9.15 -7.99
CA LEU A 162 0.25 9.01 -7.35
C LEU A 162 -0.65 10.24 -7.56
N ARG A 163 -0.06 11.43 -7.69
CA ARG A 163 -0.78 12.68 -7.96
C ARG A 163 -1.02 12.94 -9.44
N HIS A 164 -0.57 12.05 -10.33
CA HIS A 164 -0.66 12.23 -11.78
C HIS A 164 -0.14 13.61 -12.22
N GLY A 165 1.08 13.94 -11.80
CA GLY A 165 1.71 15.23 -12.12
C GLY A 165 0.97 16.45 -11.57
N GLY A 166 0.11 16.27 -10.55
CA GLY A 166 -0.67 17.33 -9.90
C GLY A 166 -2.17 17.30 -10.20
N SER A 167 -2.62 16.53 -11.19
CA SER A 167 -4.04 16.45 -11.56
C SER A 167 -4.92 15.78 -10.49
N CYS A 168 -4.32 14.93 -9.65
CA CYS A 168 -4.96 14.30 -8.50
C CYS A 168 -4.23 14.72 -7.22
N PRO A 169 -4.43 15.95 -6.70
CA PRO A 169 -3.59 16.52 -5.64
C PRO A 169 -3.60 15.70 -4.33
N LEU A 170 -4.65 14.92 -4.09
CA LEU A 170 -4.75 14.02 -2.93
C LEU A 170 -4.08 12.65 -3.15
N GLY A 171 -3.41 12.43 -4.29
CA GLY A 171 -2.67 11.20 -4.59
C GLY A 171 -3.56 9.99 -4.90
N ASN A 172 -4.85 10.21 -5.18
CA ASN A 172 -5.84 9.16 -5.40
C ASN A 172 -5.98 8.72 -6.86
N TRP A 173 -4.99 9.03 -7.72
CA TRP A 173 -5.06 8.75 -9.16
C TRP A 173 -5.27 7.26 -9.46
N LEU A 174 -4.60 6.36 -8.73
CA LEU A 174 -4.77 4.92 -8.93
C LEU A 174 -6.23 4.47 -8.76
N SER A 175 -6.95 5.04 -7.79
CA SER A 175 -8.37 4.76 -7.58
C SER A 175 -9.24 5.30 -8.71
N VAL A 176 -8.91 6.50 -9.22
CA VAL A 176 -9.58 7.10 -10.37
C VAL A 176 -9.41 6.19 -11.60
N PHE A 177 -8.16 5.86 -11.94
CA PHE A 177 -7.84 5.02 -13.09
C PHE A 177 -8.51 3.64 -13.00
N ARG A 178 -8.46 2.99 -11.83
CA ARG A 178 -9.17 1.71 -11.62
C ARG A 178 -10.67 1.84 -11.84
N ASN A 179 -11.30 2.92 -11.38
CA ASN A 179 -12.74 3.13 -11.56
C ASN A 179 -13.10 3.41 -13.03
N GLU A 180 -12.22 4.09 -13.76
CA GLU A 180 -12.37 4.30 -15.20
C GLU A 180 -12.28 3.01 -16.00
N VAL A 181 -11.33 2.15 -15.65
CA VAL A 181 -11.24 0.81 -16.23
C VAL A 181 -12.47 0.00 -15.84
N ASN A 182 -12.80 -0.12 -14.55
CA ASN A 182 -13.80 -1.07 -14.07
C ASN A 182 -15.25 -0.67 -14.40
N TYR A 183 -15.60 0.61 -14.29
CA TYR A 183 -17.00 1.05 -14.42
C TYR A 183 -17.31 1.78 -15.72
N LYS A 184 -16.30 2.36 -16.37
CA LYS A 184 -16.46 3.12 -17.61
C LYS A 184 -15.88 2.40 -18.83
N SER A 185 -15.26 1.23 -18.64
CA SER A 185 -14.62 0.44 -19.68
C SER A 185 -13.61 1.22 -20.54
N MET A 186 -12.91 2.18 -19.93
CA MET A 186 -11.96 3.05 -20.63
C MET A 186 -10.58 2.39 -20.83
N HIS A 187 -9.67 3.12 -21.49
CA HIS A 187 -8.26 2.75 -21.70
C HIS A 187 -8.00 1.54 -22.61
N GLY A 188 -9.02 1.03 -23.31
CA GLY A 188 -8.85 0.00 -24.36
C GLY A 188 -8.42 -1.38 -23.83
N VAL A 189 -8.62 -1.65 -22.54
CA VAL A 189 -8.23 -2.90 -21.86
C VAL A 189 -9.37 -3.92 -21.75
N TRP A 190 -10.56 -3.60 -22.26
CA TRP A 190 -11.71 -4.51 -22.35
C TRP A 190 -11.88 -5.03 -23.78
N TYR A 191 -12.44 -6.23 -23.89
CA TYR A 191 -12.89 -6.77 -25.17
C TYR A 191 -14.15 -6.04 -25.66
N PRO A 192 -14.32 -5.79 -26.98
CA PRO A 192 -13.37 -6.06 -28.05
C PRO A 192 -12.19 -5.09 -28.03
N PHE A 193 -10.98 -5.65 -28.17
CA PHE A 193 -9.75 -4.85 -28.07
C PHE A 193 -9.57 -3.97 -29.31
N PRO A 194 -9.08 -2.73 -29.15
CA PRO A 194 -8.68 -1.91 -30.29
C PRO A 194 -7.46 -2.52 -31.00
N LYS A 195 -7.23 -2.13 -32.27
CA LYS A 195 -6.11 -2.64 -33.09
C LYS A 195 -4.74 -2.51 -32.41
N HIS A 196 -4.56 -1.47 -31.60
CA HIS A 196 -3.34 -1.21 -30.83
C HIS A 196 -3.64 -1.22 -29.33
N ALA A 197 -4.14 -2.34 -28.83
CA ALA A 197 -4.38 -2.50 -27.41
C ALA A 197 -3.05 -2.38 -26.62
N PRO A 198 -3.04 -1.62 -25.52
CA PRO A 198 -1.88 -1.57 -24.65
C PRO A 198 -1.59 -2.98 -24.13
N THR A 199 -0.31 -3.36 -24.10
CA THR A 199 0.11 -4.68 -23.59
C THR A 199 0.89 -4.50 -22.30
N ILE A 200 0.34 -5.03 -21.20
CA ILE A 200 1.02 -5.01 -19.90
C ILE A 200 2.04 -6.15 -19.78
N ASN A 201 1.99 -7.15 -20.66
CA ASN A 201 2.84 -8.35 -20.55
C ASN A 201 4.35 -8.04 -20.63
N HIS A 202 4.76 -7.04 -21.43
CA HIS A 202 6.17 -6.64 -21.46
C HIS A 202 6.59 -6.00 -20.13
N LEU A 203 5.73 -5.17 -19.53
CA LEU A 203 5.97 -4.58 -18.21
C LEU A 203 6.00 -5.63 -17.10
N MET A 204 5.08 -6.60 -17.12
CA MET A 204 5.09 -7.75 -16.21
C MET A 204 6.35 -8.58 -16.36
N SER A 205 6.88 -8.71 -17.59
CA SER A 205 8.13 -9.43 -17.81
C SER A 205 9.33 -8.75 -17.14
N SER A 206 9.37 -7.41 -17.14
CA SER A 206 10.36 -6.63 -16.41
C SER A 206 10.19 -6.77 -14.89
N ALA A 207 8.96 -6.96 -14.42
CA ALA A 207 8.65 -7.12 -13.01
C ALA A 207 8.90 -8.53 -12.43
N LYS A 208 9.25 -9.54 -13.23
CA LYS A 208 9.36 -10.96 -12.77
C LYS A 208 10.25 -11.19 -11.55
N ARG A 209 11.27 -10.33 -11.36
CA ARG A 209 12.22 -10.43 -10.24
C ARG A 209 11.77 -9.68 -8.99
N TRP A 210 10.50 -9.26 -8.91
CA TRP A 210 9.95 -8.53 -7.75
C TRP A 210 10.16 -9.25 -6.41
N ARG A 211 10.27 -10.59 -6.43
CA ARG A 211 10.48 -11.45 -5.26
C ARG A 211 11.80 -11.20 -4.54
N VAL A 212 12.78 -10.59 -5.21
CA VAL A 212 14.08 -10.23 -4.63
C VAL A 212 14.27 -8.72 -4.44
N ALA A 213 13.26 -7.89 -4.75
CA ALA A 213 13.34 -6.43 -4.62
C ALA A 213 14.54 -5.79 -5.35
N GLU A 214 14.89 -6.30 -6.53
CA GLU A 214 15.98 -5.79 -7.38
C GLU A 214 15.47 -5.30 -8.74
N VAL A 215 14.23 -4.83 -8.80
CA VAL A 215 13.60 -4.46 -10.08
C VAL A 215 13.58 -2.95 -10.27
N ASP A 216 14.30 -2.48 -11.28
CA ASP A 216 14.09 -1.15 -11.84
C ASP A 216 13.13 -1.24 -13.03
N CYS A 217 11.88 -0.81 -12.82
CA CYS A 217 10.89 -0.70 -13.89
C CYS A 217 10.87 0.67 -14.58
N GLY A 218 11.75 1.60 -14.21
CA GLY A 218 11.79 2.96 -14.72
C GLY A 218 10.85 3.93 -13.99
N ASP A 219 10.79 5.17 -14.49
CA ASP A 219 10.03 6.28 -13.91
C ASP A 219 8.61 6.36 -14.52
N PRO A 220 7.54 6.18 -13.72
CA PRO A 220 6.16 6.32 -14.20
C PRO A 220 5.89 7.68 -14.87
N LEU A 221 6.55 8.75 -14.43
CA LEU A 221 6.31 10.10 -14.94
C LEU A 221 6.75 10.26 -16.40
N LEU A 222 7.73 9.46 -16.84
CA LEU A 222 8.24 9.44 -18.21
C LEU A 222 7.43 8.55 -19.16
N SER A 223 6.46 7.78 -18.63
CA SER A 223 5.61 6.91 -19.44
C SER A 223 4.72 7.73 -20.38
N ALA A 224 4.73 7.35 -21.66
CA ALA A 224 3.87 7.91 -22.70
C ALA A 224 2.43 7.33 -22.67
N SER A 225 2.25 6.14 -22.09
CA SER A 225 0.95 5.46 -21.97
C SER A 225 0.40 5.58 -20.56
N GLU A 226 -0.88 5.90 -20.43
CA GLU A 226 -1.57 5.95 -19.14
C GLU A 226 -1.64 4.58 -18.46
N VAL A 227 -1.83 3.51 -19.25
CA VAL A 227 -1.85 2.12 -18.74
C VAL A 227 -0.47 1.72 -18.21
N GLU A 228 0.59 2.13 -18.90
CA GLU A 228 1.97 1.88 -18.48
C GLU A 228 2.33 2.70 -17.24
N ARG A 229 1.98 4.00 -17.22
CA ARG A 229 2.14 4.85 -16.04
C ARG A 229 1.43 4.25 -14.83
N PHE A 230 0.22 3.73 -15.04
CA PHE A 230 -0.57 3.10 -14.00
C PHE A 230 0.10 1.84 -13.48
N PHE A 231 0.58 0.98 -14.39
CA PHE A 231 1.36 -0.21 -14.05
C PHE A 231 2.58 0.16 -13.20
N LEU A 232 3.42 1.07 -13.69
CA LEU A 232 4.67 1.45 -13.05
C LEU A 232 4.42 2.05 -11.66
N THR A 233 3.38 2.88 -11.52
CA THR A 233 3.01 3.48 -10.23
C THR A 233 2.52 2.41 -9.26
N CYS A 234 1.66 1.47 -9.70
CA CYS A 234 1.24 0.34 -8.85
C CYS A 234 2.43 -0.52 -8.44
N PHE A 235 3.34 -0.79 -9.37
CA PHE A 235 4.51 -1.60 -9.12
C PHE A 235 5.47 -0.95 -8.14
N GLN A 236 5.74 0.36 -8.22
CA GLN A 236 6.59 1.05 -7.26
C GLN A 236 6.03 0.99 -5.82
N VAL A 237 4.71 1.17 -5.65
CA VAL A 237 4.06 1.02 -4.34
C VAL A 237 4.22 -0.42 -3.81
N PHE A 238 4.05 -1.39 -4.70
CA PHE A 238 4.21 -2.80 -4.38
C PHE A 238 5.65 -3.15 -3.99
N ASP A 239 6.61 -2.77 -4.82
CA ASP A 239 8.03 -3.03 -4.65
C ASP A 239 8.59 -2.38 -3.39
N LEU A 240 8.19 -1.13 -3.08
CA LEU A 240 8.56 -0.48 -1.82
C LEU A 240 8.11 -1.32 -0.60
N ALA A 241 6.87 -1.81 -0.61
CA ALA A 241 6.35 -2.62 0.49
C ALA A 241 7.11 -3.96 0.64
N ILE A 242 7.41 -4.63 -0.47
CA ILE A 242 8.22 -5.87 -0.48
C ILE A 242 9.64 -5.59 0.02
N SER A 243 10.29 -4.54 -0.48
CA SER A 243 11.64 -4.13 -0.11
C SER A 243 11.80 -3.91 1.39
N ILE A 244 10.91 -3.09 1.98
CA ILE A 244 10.92 -2.83 3.43
C ILE A 244 10.75 -4.14 4.21
N SER A 245 9.86 -5.01 3.75
CA SER A 245 9.56 -6.27 4.43
C SER A 245 10.72 -7.26 4.39
N LEU A 246 11.42 -7.34 3.25
CA LEU A 246 12.62 -8.14 3.11
C LEU A 246 13.73 -7.64 4.02
N ASP A 247 13.93 -6.33 4.12
CA ASP A 247 14.94 -5.75 5.01
C ASP A 247 14.60 -5.97 6.49
N LEU A 248 13.35 -5.73 6.90
CA LEU A 248 12.89 -6.08 8.26
C LEU A 248 13.13 -7.57 8.56
N SER A 249 12.91 -8.44 7.58
CA SER A 249 13.13 -9.88 7.73
C SER A 249 14.60 -10.30 7.87
N LYS A 250 15.54 -9.45 7.43
CA LYS A 250 16.98 -9.66 7.62
C LYS A 250 17.44 -9.17 9.00
N MET A 251 16.77 -8.16 9.55
CA MET A 251 17.08 -7.59 10.87
C MET A 251 16.62 -8.46 12.04
N LEU A 252 15.74 -9.44 11.80
CA LEU A 252 15.16 -10.27 12.85
C LEU A 252 15.92 -11.60 13.00
N ASP A 253 16.63 -11.74 14.12
CA ASP A 253 17.47 -12.90 14.48
C ASP A 253 16.68 -14.20 14.74
N LYS A 254 15.36 -14.13 15.01
CA LYS A 254 14.53 -15.29 15.36
C LYS A 254 13.62 -15.71 14.20
N LYS A 255 13.37 -17.03 14.10
CA LYS A 255 12.36 -17.64 13.22
C LYS A 255 10.95 -17.23 13.66
N ASP A 256 10.56 -16.02 13.31
CA ASP A 256 9.16 -15.60 13.40
C ASP A 256 8.35 -16.34 12.35
N ARG A 257 7.28 -17.02 12.79
CA ARG A 257 6.38 -17.76 11.89
C ARG A 257 5.77 -16.85 10.81
N ARG A 258 5.55 -15.56 11.11
CA ARG A 258 5.01 -14.56 10.17
C ARG A 258 5.94 -14.35 8.99
N ILE A 259 7.23 -14.17 9.30
CA ILE A 259 8.28 -14.01 8.31
C ILE A 259 8.52 -15.32 7.57
N PHE A 260 8.41 -16.44 8.27
CA PHE A 260 8.48 -17.76 7.63
C PHE A 260 7.37 -17.95 6.59
N ASP A 261 6.11 -17.67 6.92
CA ASP A 261 5.00 -17.79 5.95
C ASP A 261 5.15 -16.81 4.78
N PHE A 262 5.61 -15.58 5.03
CA PHE A 262 5.95 -14.61 3.98
C PHE A 262 7.10 -15.08 3.07
N LYS A 263 8.23 -15.51 3.65
CA LYS A 263 9.37 -16.07 2.91
C LYS A 263 8.97 -17.34 2.15
N ARG A 264 8.14 -18.20 2.75
CA ARG A 264 7.63 -19.41 2.09
C ARG A 264 6.82 -19.04 0.86
N MET A 265 5.85 -18.13 0.97
CA MET A 265 5.07 -17.68 -0.18
C MET A 265 5.95 -17.04 -1.26
N LEU A 266 6.92 -16.21 -0.90
CA LEU A 266 7.87 -15.65 -1.87
C LEU A 266 8.63 -16.77 -2.61
N ASN A 267 9.13 -17.77 -1.88
CA ASN A 267 9.83 -18.91 -2.47
C ASN A 267 8.92 -19.78 -3.34
N GLU A 268 7.71 -20.10 -2.88
CA GLU A 268 6.72 -20.89 -3.63
C GLU A 268 6.32 -20.17 -4.93
N SER A 269 6.13 -18.85 -4.86
CA SER A 269 5.82 -18.04 -6.05
C SER A 269 6.99 -17.93 -7.03
N ALA A 270 8.24 -18.13 -6.60
CA ALA A 270 9.42 -18.09 -7.46
C ALA A 270 9.65 -19.37 -8.28
N VAL A 271 8.99 -20.47 -7.90
CA VAL A 271 9.12 -21.79 -8.54
C VAL A 271 8.07 -22.00 -9.65
N ALA A 272 7.03 -21.16 -9.69
CA ALA A 272 5.98 -21.13 -10.72
C ALA A 272 6.37 -20.27 -11.93
#